data_AF-A0A960RMD1-F1
#
_entry.id   AF-A0A960RMD1-F1
#
_cell.length_a   1.000
_cell.length_b   1.000
_cell.length_c   1.000
_cell.angle_alpha   90.00
_cell.angle_beta   90.00
_cell.angle_gamma   90.00
#
_symmetry.space_group_name_H-M   'P 1'
#
loop_
_entity.id
_entity.type
_entity.pdbx_description
1 polymer ?
#
loop_
_entity_poly.entity_id
_entity_poly.type
_entity_poly.pdbx_seq_one_letter_code
_entity_poly.pdbx_strand_id
1 'polypeptide(L)'
;MKIVLLTPELFRAEGGIARIMRLYLKALCELCGADGRVSSLALNDADDPVPLLNRYSNDRLAGHFGADRHKLRFVWRAIRLARDADWLVCGHL
;
A
#
# COMPACT_ATOMS: atom_id res chain seq x y z
N MET A 1 0.51 -8.62 13.65
CA MET A 1 1.37 -7.57 13.07
C MET A 1 0.59 -6.79 12.05
N LYS A 2 0.47 -5.47 12.21
CA LYS A 2 -0.19 -4.54 11.30
C LYS A 2 0.85 -3.70 10.59
N ILE A 3 0.93 -3.83 9.27
CA ILE A 3 1.91 -3.13 8.44
C ILE A 3 1.17 -2.13 7.56
N VAL A 4 1.71 -0.92 7.44
CA VAL A 4 1.27 0.07 6.46
C VAL A 4 2.40 0.30 5.45
N LEU A 5 2.15 -0.02 4.19
CA LEU A 5 3.05 0.24 3.07
C LEU A 5 2.68 1.60 2.45
N LEU A 6 3.57 2.58 2.56
CA LEU A 6 3.47 3.89 1.92
C LEU A 6 4.31 3.90 0.65
N THR A 7 3.75 4.42 -0.45
CA THR A 7 4.41 4.40 -1.76
C THR A 7 4.01 5.61 -2.61
N PRO A 8 4.83 6.00 -3.59
CA PRO A 8 4.43 7.01 -4.57
C PRO A 8 3.31 6.47 -5.47
N GLU A 9 3.41 5.24 -5.96
CA GLU A 9 2.46 4.62 -6.88
C GLU A 9 2.58 3.10 -6.91
N LEU A 10 1.47 2.40 -7.17
CA LEU A 10 1.47 0.96 -7.49
C LEU A 10 0.88 0.68 -8.86
N PHE A 11 -0.17 1.36 -9.28
CA PHE A 11 -0.94 0.95 -10.47
C PHE A 11 -1.21 2.07 -11.48
N ARG A 12 -0.93 3.33 -11.15
CA ARG A 12 -1.17 4.45 -12.09
C ARG A 12 -0.21 4.46 -13.29
N ALA A 13 1.01 3.93 -13.13
CA ALA A 13 1.96 3.78 -14.23
C ALA A 13 2.64 2.40 -14.24
N GLU A 14 3.14 2.01 -15.41
CA GLU A 14 3.98 0.82 -15.58
C GLU A 14 5.48 1.13 -15.45
N GLY A 15 5.82 2.03 -14.54
CA GLY A 15 7.21 2.40 -14.25
C GLY A 15 7.95 1.36 -13.39
N GLY A 16 9.28 1.45 -13.38
CA GLY A 16 10.14 0.58 -12.56
C GLY A 16 9.82 0.67 -11.07
N ILE A 17 9.55 1.87 -10.55
CA ILE A 17 9.15 2.11 -9.16
C ILE A 17 7.83 1.38 -8.87
N ALA A 18 6.79 1.62 -9.67
CA ALA A 18 5.49 0.96 -9.52
C ALA A 18 5.62 -0.56 -9.49
N ARG A 19 6.44 -1.13 -10.39
CA ARG A 19 6.69 -2.59 -10.44
C ARG A 19 7.34 -3.11 -9.15
N ILE A 20 8.36 -2.43 -8.64
CA ILE A 20 9.03 -2.84 -7.39
C ILE A 20 8.07 -2.68 -6.20
N MET A 21 7.28 -1.62 -6.15
CA MET A 21 6.30 -1.40 -5.08
C MET A 21 5.21 -2.48 -5.04
N ARG A 22 4.74 -2.96 -6.20
CA ARG A 22 3.84 -4.12 -6.27
C ARG A 22 4.48 -5.41 -5.71
N LEU A 23 5.78 -5.61 -5.93
CA LEU A 23 6.51 -6.74 -5.36
C LEU A 23 6.72 -6.60 -3.85
N TYR A 24 6.94 -5.38 -3.37
CA TYR A 24 7.00 -5.10 -1.92
C TYR A 24 5.66 -5.40 -1.26
N LEU A 25 4.54 -4.97 -1.86
CA LEU A 25 3.20 -5.31 -1.37
C LEU A 25 3.01 -6.82 -1.27
N LYS A 26 3.38 -7.56 -2.32
CA LYS A 26 3.29 -9.02 -2.35
C LYS A 26 4.13 -9.66 -1.25
N ALA A 27 5.41 -9.29 -1.16
CA ALA A 27 6.31 -9.82 -0.14
C ALA A 27 5.81 -9.54 1.28
N LEU A 28 5.31 -8.32 1.54
CA LEU A 28 4.72 -7.98 2.84
C LEU A 28 3.50 -8.85 3.14
N CYS A 29 2.61 -9.08 2.16
CA CYS A 29 1.45 -9.95 2.34
C CYS A 29 1.84 -11.42 2.59
N GLU A 30 2.95 -11.91 2.03
CA GLU A 30 3.45 -13.27 2.23
C GLU A 30 4.19 -13.44 3.57
N LEU A 31 4.92 -12.41 4.01
CA LEU A 31 5.69 -12.42 5.26
C LEU A 31 4.86 -12.02 6.47
N CYS A 32 3.71 -11.36 6.26
CA CYS A 32 2.77 -11.06 7.35
C CYS A 32 2.16 -12.39 7.82
N GLY A 33 2.50 -12.82 9.04
CA GLY A 33 2.04 -14.09 9.62
C GLY A 33 0.50 -14.24 9.66
N ALA A 34 0.03 -15.40 10.13
CA ALA A 34 -1.38 -15.80 10.04
C ALA A 34 -2.41 -14.88 10.74
N ASP A 35 -1.99 -14.00 11.65
CA ASP A 35 -2.85 -12.98 12.29
C ASP A 35 -2.47 -11.56 11.88
N GLY A 36 -1.65 -11.44 10.84
CA GLY A 36 -1.14 -10.19 10.31
C GLY A 36 -2.11 -9.52 9.34
N ARG A 37 -1.96 -8.19 9.21
CA ARG A 37 -2.68 -7.38 8.22
C ARG A 37 -1.74 -6.38 7.56
N VAL A 38 -1.93 -6.17 6.26
CA VAL A 38 -1.20 -5.19 5.46
C VAL A 38 -2.20 -4.19 4.89
N SER A 39 -1.92 -2.89 5.03
CA SER A 39 -2.62 -1.82 4.33
C SER A 39 -1.66 -1.12 3.39
N SER A 40 -2.11 -0.76 2.19
CA SER A 40 -1.32 -0.03 1.21
C SER A 40 -1.90 1.37 0.98
N LEU A 41 -1.05 2.39 0.96
CA LEU A 41 -1.42 3.75 0.59
C LEU A 41 -0.44 4.27 -0.47
N ALA A 42 -0.98 4.66 -1.62
CA ALA A 42 -0.23 5.23 -2.73
C ALA A 42 -0.60 6.70 -2.93
N LEU A 43 0.41 7.57 -3.07
CA LEU A 43 0.19 8.99 -3.30
C LEU A 43 -0.51 9.24 -4.64
N ASN A 44 -0.01 8.63 -5.70
CA ASN A 44 -0.41 8.93 -7.06
C ASN A 44 -1.62 8.11 -7.51
N ASP A 45 -1.86 6.92 -6.97
CA ASP A 45 -2.97 6.08 -7.43
C ASP A 45 -4.33 6.72 -7.09
N ALA A 46 -5.33 6.47 -7.94
CA ALA A 46 -6.71 6.80 -7.64
C ALA A 46 -7.28 5.86 -6.56
N ASP A 47 -8.37 6.26 -5.91
CA ASP A 47 -9.01 5.46 -4.85
C ASP A 47 -9.99 4.41 -5.40
N ASP A 48 -9.87 4.09 -6.69
CA ASP A 48 -10.76 3.19 -7.42
C ASP A 48 -10.33 1.72 -7.27
N PRO A 49 -11.26 0.76 -7.40
CA PRO A 49 -10.92 -0.65 -7.42
C PRO A 49 -9.89 -0.96 -8.52
N VAL A 50 -8.82 -1.64 -8.15
CA VAL A 50 -7.76 -2.04 -9.08
C VAL A 50 -7.85 -3.53 -9.39
N PRO A 51 -8.22 -3.95 -10.62
CA PRO A 51 -8.37 -5.37 -10.97
C PRO A 51 -7.09 -6.20 -10.78
N LEU A 52 -5.93 -5.58 -10.95
CA LEU A 52 -4.62 -6.23 -10.82
C LEU A 52 -4.18 -6.44 -9.37
N LEU A 53 -4.85 -5.82 -8.39
CA LEU A 53 -4.47 -5.87 -6.97
C LEU A 53 -4.34 -7.31 -6.46
N ASN A 54 -5.31 -8.16 -6.82
CA ASN A 54 -5.38 -9.56 -6.41
C ASN A 54 -4.19 -10.42 -6.88
N ARG A 55 -3.41 -9.96 -7.87
CA ARG A 55 -2.18 -10.66 -8.32
C ARG A 55 -0.98 -10.44 -7.38
N TYR A 56 -1.06 -9.39 -6.55
CA TYR A 56 0.01 -8.93 -5.67
C TYR A 56 -0.40 -8.93 -4.20
N SER A 57 -1.56 -9.51 -3.89
CA SER A 57 -2.09 -9.57 -2.53
C SER A 57 -2.67 -10.95 -2.25
N ASN A 58 -3.00 -11.17 -0.99
CA ASN A 58 -3.72 -12.34 -0.49
C ASN A 58 -4.68 -11.87 0.62
N ASP A 59 -5.24 -12.80 1.38
CA ASP A 59 -6.19 -12.53 2.47
C ASP A 59 -5.63 -11.64 3.61
N ARG A 60 -4.32 -11.35 3.61
CA ARG A 60 -3.68 -10.43 4.55
C ARG A 60 -3.88 -8.96 4.18
N LEU A 61 -4.23 -8.65 2.94
CA LEU A 61 -4.45 -7.26 2.53
C LEU A 61 -5.79 -6.74 3.09
N ALA A 62 -5.70 -5.79 4.02
CA ALA A 62 -6.87 -5.10 4.57
C ALA A 62 -7.46 -4.08 3.59
N GLY A 63 -6.62 -3.50 2.72
CA GLY A 63 -7.06 -2.57 1.69
C GLY A 63 -5.89 -1.86 1.00
N HIS A 64 -6.17 -1.37 -0.21
CA HIS A 64 -5.31 -0.44 -0.94
C HIS A 64 -6.07 0.88 -1.11
N PHE A 65 -5.40 1.98 -0.81
CA PHE A 65 -5.95 3.33 -0.84
C PHE A 65 -5.12 4.21 -1.76
N GLY A 66 -5.79 4.98 -2.61
CA GLY A 66 -5.17 6.01 -3.43
C GLY A 66 -5.34 7.39 -2.83
N ALA A 67 -4.44 8.32 -3.14
CA ALA A 67 -4.61 9.74 -2.78
C ALA A 67 -4.82 10.65 -4.01
N ASP A 68 -4.83 10.10 -5.21
CA ASP A 68 -4.96 10.83 -6.48
C ASP A 68 -4.09 12.10 -6.54
N ARG A 69 -2.82 11.97 -6.15
CA ARG A 69 -1.80 13.04 -6.08
C ARG A 69 -2.10 14.13 -5.04
N HIS A 70 -3.14 14.02 -4.24
CA HIS A 70 -3.45 14.97 -3.17
C HIS A 70 -2.58 14.71 -1.93
N LYS A 71 -1.47 15.46 -1.80
CA LYS A 71 -0.51 15.34 -0.70
C LYS A 71 -1.15 15.45 0.69
N LEU A 72 -2.07 16.40 0.90
CA LEU A 72 -2.77 16.54 2.19
C LEU A 72 -3.61 15.30 2.50
N ARG A 73 -4.35 14.77 1.52
CA ARG A 73 -5.15 13.53 1.68
C ARG A 73 -4.24 12.35 2.00
N PHE A 74 -3.10 12.25 1.32
CA PHE A 74 -2.10 11.22 1.58
C PHE A 74 -1.58 11.30 3.02
N VAL A 75 -1.12 12.48 3.47
CA VAL A 75 -0.61 12.66 4.83
C VAL A 75 -1.66 12.34 5.88
N TRP A 76 -2.89 12.85 5.73
CA TRP A 76 -3.98 12.57 6.66
C TRP A 76 -4.33 11.07 6.74
N ARG A 77 -4.41 10.38 5.59
CA ARG A 77 -4.65 8.92 5.56
C ARG A 77 -3.46 8.15 6.13
N ALA A 78 -2.23 8.56 5.84
CA ALA A 78 -1.03 7.94 6.38
C ALA A 78 -1.01 8.01 7.91
N ILE A 79 -1.27 9.18 8.49
CA ILE A 79 -1.38 9.36 9.95
C ILE A 79 -2.49 8.46 10.52
N ARG A 80 -3.67 8.44 9.88
CA ARG A 80 -4.80 7.61 10.33
C ARG A 80 -4.49 6.12 10.32
N LEU A 81 -3.85 5.62 9.25
CA LEU A 81 -3.47 4.21 9.12
C LEU A 81 -2.31 3.85 10.06
N ALA A 82 -1.35 4.74 10.23
CA ALA A 82 -0.16 4.53 11.07
C ALA A 82 -0.51 4.48 12.56
N ARG A 83 -1.57 5.17 13.00
CA ARG A 83 -1.98 5.22 14.41
C ARG A 83 -2.21 3.84 15.04
N ASP A 84 -2.67 2.89 14.24
CA ASP A 84 -2.96 1.51 14.69
C ASP A 84 -1.98 0.49 14.09
N ALA A 85 -0.87 0.94 13.48
CA ALA A 85 0.11 0.08 12.82
C ALA A 85 1.31 -0.22 13.74
N ASP A 86 1.82 -1.45 13.65
CA ASP A 86 3.07 -1.84 14.32
C ASP A 86 4.29 -1.41 13.50
N TRP A 87 4.16 -1.41 12.15
CA TRP A 87 5.24 -1.09 11.22
C TRP A 87 4.76 -0.17 10.10
N LEU A 88 5.58 0.84 9.79
CA LEU A 88 5.44 1.70 8.62
C LEU A 88 6.58 1.41 7.65
N VAL A 89 6.25 0.98 6.44
CA VAL A 89 7.23 0.70 5.38
C VAL A 89 7.11 1.80 4.32
N CYS A 90 8.14 2.63 4.21
CA CYS A 90 8.20 3.72 3.24
C CYS A 90 8.93 3.25 1.97
N GLY A 91 8.18 2.87 0.95
CA GLY A 91 8.71 2.47 -0.34
C GLY A 91 8.93 3.66 -1.26
N HIS A 92 10.17 4.14 -1.35
CA HIS A 92 10.61 5.12 -2.36
C HIS A 92 9.72 6.40 -2.42
N LEU A 93 9.46 7.00 -1.26
CA LEU A 93 8.70 8.25 -1.10
C LEU A 93 9.52 9.50 -1.48
#